data_AF-C7NL55-F1
#
_entry.id   AF-C7NL55-F1
#
_cell.length_a   1.000
_cell.length_b   1.000
_cell.length_c   1.000
_cell.angle_alpha   90.00
_cell.angle_beta   90.00
_cell.angle_gamma   90.00
#
_symmetry.space_group_name_H-M   'P 1'
#
loop_
_entity.id
_entity.type
_entity.pdbx_description
1 polymer ?
#
loop_
_entity_poly.entity_id
_entity_poly.type
_entity_poly.pdbx_seq_one_letter_code
_entity_poly.pdbx_strand_id
1 'polypeptide(L)'
;MEVMNQEQHRVLGSVAAANAGGYRPVESEVKLWLASPVPAEASLVSVLPTGWNKQWMRVDEGIVKHLIRIQWLQKVGGGVEVTPLGKSLLRWAEAASSDAGQVVTLDHRDPLSYAVLIGELAAAGRATLVDPYLDLNGLVDVARNTSIDRVLVGEKDSRKKAALTTLVDSNQGLQVDVRSQPDLHDRLLVADDGRVWTIGASLNTVSRRTAFTIMTPLPQKAAQVIGDEVRSWWGKGTPLVREGDPNESSDG
;
A
#
# COMPACT_ATOMS: atom_id res chain seq x y z
N MET A 1 16.40 19.54 27.69
CA MET A 1 17.02 20.68 26.98
C MET A 1 16.49 20.62 25.56
N GLU A 2 15.49 21.43 25.23
CA GLU A 2 14.88 21.40 23.90
C GLU A 2 15.78 22.22 22.97
N VAL A 3 16.56 21.52 22.13
CA VAL A 3 17.55 22.15 21.24
C VAL A 3 16.88 22.91 20.08
N MET A 4 15.61 22.61 19.81
CA MET A 4 14.85 23.17 18.69
C MET A 4 13.35 23.12 18.99
N ASN A 5 12.64 24.21 18.70
CA ASN A 5 11.18 24.27 18.86
C ASN A 5 10.43 23.69 17.64
N GLN A 6 9.12 23.47 17.78
CA GLN A 6 8.30 22.83 16.74
C GLN A 6 8.26 23.62 15.42
N GLU A 7 8.30 24.95 15.48
CA GLU A 7 8.31 25.81 14.30
C GLU A 7 9.63 25.69 13.53
N GLN A 8 10.75 25.77 14.25
CA GLN A 8 12.10 25.53 13.71
C GLN A 8 12.22 24.13 13.08
N HIS A 9 11.68 23.10 13.75
CA HIS A 9 11.64 21.74 13.21
C HIS A 9 10.84 21.66 11.89
N ARG A 10 9.66 22.30 11.82
CA ARG A 10 8.83 22.33 10.60
C ARG A 10 9.50 23.05 9.45
N VAL A 11 10.18 24.17 9.72
CA VAL A 11 10.95 24.92 8.71
C VAL A 11 12.06 24.04 8.14
N LEU A 12 12.90 23.48 9.01
CA LEU A 12 14.02 22.66 8.59
C LEU A 12 13.55 21.41 7.83
N GLY A 13 12.48 20.75 8.29
CA GLY A 13 11.90 19.59 7.62
C GLY A 13 11.37 19.91 6.21
N SER A 14 10.63 21.01 6.06
CA SER A 14 10.05 21.40 4.77
C SER A 14 11.13 21.81 3.77
N VAL A 15 12.16 22.54 4.23
CA VAL A 15 13.30 22.93 3.39
C VAL A 15 14.15 21.72 3.01
N ALA A 16 14.41 20.80 3.96
CA ALA A 16 15.15 19.57 3.70
C ALA A 16 14.44 18.68 2.68
N ALA A 17 13.12 18.53 2.78
CA ALA A 17 12.31 17.77 1.84
C ALA A 17 12.37 18.36 0.41
N ALA A 18 12.20 19.68 0.28
CA ALA A 18 12.32 20.36 -1.02
C ALA A 18 13.72 20.19 -1.61
N ASN A 19 14.76 20.40 -0.80
CA ASN A 19 16.17 20.28 -1.23
C ASN A 19 16.51 18.87 -1.71
N ALA A 20 16.07 17.85 -0.97
CA ALA A 20 16.28 16.45 -1.32
C ALA A 20 15.60 16.09 -2.66
N GLY A 21 14.45 16.69 -2.96
CA GLY A 21 13.77 16.55 -4.25
C GLY A 21 14.37 17.36 -5.40
N GLY A 22 15.36 18.22 -5.12
CA GLY A 22 16.08 19.03 -6.10
C GLY A 22 15.61 20.49 -6.23
N TYR A 23 14.75 20.98 -5.33
CA TYR A 23 14.24 22.35 -5.33
C TYR A 23 14.77 23.15 -4.14
N ARG A 24 15.18 24.39 -4.37
CA ARG A 24 15.65 25.31 -3.30
C ARG A 24 14.60 26.39 -3.07
N PRO A 25 13.74 26.26 -2.04
CA PRO A 25 12.67 27.20 -1.84
C PRO A 25 13.17 28.57 -1.39
N VAL A 26 12.46 29.61 -1.81
CA VAL A 26 12.70 30.99 -1.36
C VAL A 26 11.97 31.29 -0.06
N GLU A 27 12.42 32.32 0.66
CA GLU A 27 11.88 32.68 1.98
C GLU A 27 10.35 32.90 1.98
N SER A 28 9.81 33.48 0.90
CA SER A 28 8.35 33.70 0.77
C SER A 28 7.55 32.40 0.66
N GLU A 29 8.10 31.37 0.01
CA GLU A 29 7.46 30.05 -0.09
C GLU A 29 7.45 29.36 1.28
N VAL A 30 8.58 29.40 1.99
CA VAL A 30 8.68 28.81 3.33
C VAL A 30 7.70 29.48 4.30
N LYS A 31 7.63 30.82 4.29
CA LYS A 31 6.65 31.56 5.11
C LYS A 31 5.21 31.19 4.76
N LEU A 32 4.90 31.00 3.47
CA LEU A 32 3.58 30.61 3.01
C LEU A 32 3.17 29.24 3.52
N TRP A 33 4.08 28.26 3.56
CA TRP A 33 3.79 26.92 4.07
C TRP A 33 3.52 26.92 5.59
N LEU A 34 4.30 27.70 6.36
CA LEU A 34 4.12 27.82 7.80
C LEU A 34 2.79 28.49 8.16
N ALA A 35 2.43 29.54 7.41
CA ALA A 35 1.19 30.28 7.61
C ALA A 35 -0.04 29.50 7.15
N SER A 36 0.11 28.42 6.39
CA SER A 36 -0.99 27.70 5.76
C SER A 36 -0.72 26.21 5.59
N PRO A 37 -0.57 25.46 6.71
CA PRO A 37 -0.28 24.03 6.67
C PRO A 37 -1.50 23.17 6.31
N VAL A 38 -2.71 23.74 6.35
CA VAL A 38 -3.98 23.04 6.08
C VAL A 38 -4.88 23.91 5.21
N PRO A 39 -5.85 23.31 4.46
CA PRO A 39 -6.88 24.05 3.76
C PRO A 39 -7.60 25.00 4.72
N ALA A 40 -7.91 26.22 4.25
CA ALA A 40 -8.67 27.17 5.06
C ALA A 40 -10.06 26.62 5.36
N GLU A 41 -10.49 26.69 6.63
CA GLU A 41 -11.84 26.30 7.01
C GLU A 41 -12.90 27.14 6.30
N ALA A 42 -14.07 26.53 6.06
CA ALA A 42 -15.16 27.15 5.33
C ALA A 42 -15.55 28.51 5.90
N SER A 43 -15.34 29.57 5.11
CA SER A 43 -15.75 30.92 5.47
C SER A 43 -17.19 31.19 4.98
N LEU A 44 -17.94 31.94 5.77
CA LEU A 44 -19.26 32.42 5.39
C LEU A 44 -19.10 33.62 4.46
N VAL A 45 -19.32 33.40 3.15
CA VAL A 45 -19.30 34.48 2.16
C VAL A 45 -20.74 34.89 1.88
N SER A 46 -21.04 36.18 2.07
CA SER A 46 -22.31 36.75 1.61
C SER A 46 -22.25 36.94 0.10
N VAL A 47 -22.97 36.13 -0.65
CA VAL A 47 -23.20 36.38 -2.07
C VAL A 47 -24.40 37.34 -2.14
N LEU A 48 -24.23 38.53 -2.70
CA LEU A 48 -25.34 39.46 -2.94
C LEU A 48 -26.19 38.92 -4.10
N PRO A 49 -27.44 38.46 -3.87
CA PRO A 49 -28.36 38.29 -4.97
C PRO A 49 -29.03 39.64 -5.25
N THR A 50 -29.52 39.81 -6.46
CA THR A 50 -30.48 40.85 -6.86
C THR A 50 -31.82 40.67 -6.12
N GLY A 51 -31.85 40.92 -4.79
CA GLY A 51 -33.05 40.80 -3.95
C GLY A 51 -32.77 40.59 -2.45
N TRP A 52 -33.79 40.83 -1.60
CA TRP A 52 -33.70 40.94 -0.13
C TRP A 52 -33.52 39.63 0.68
N ASN A 53 -33.17 38.50 0.05
CA ASN A 53 -32.87 37.26 0.76
C ASN A 53 -31.35 37.01 0.83
N LYS A 54 -30.75 37.22 2.01
CA LYS A 54 -29.35 36.84 2.27
C LYS A 54 -29.26 35.32 2.41
N GLN A 55 -28.70 34.65 1.42
CA GLN A 55 -28.37 33.23 1.48
C GLN A 55 -26.89 33.07 1.83
N TRP A 56 -26.61 32.27 2.85
CA TRP A 56 -25.26 32.00 3.33
C TRP A 56 -24.75 30.70 2.68
N MET A 57 -23.61 30.76 1.99
CA MET A 57 -22.94 29.56 1.47
C MET A 57 -21.65 29.30 2.27
N ARG A 58 -21.45 28.03 2.65
CA ARG A 58 -20.15 27.52 3.06
C ARG A 58 -19.34 27.24 1.79
N VAL A 59 -18.23 27.95 1.61
CA VAL A 59 -17.27 27.64 0.55
C VAL A 59 -16.03 27.09 1.23
N ASP A 60 -15.83 25.78 1.10
CA ASP A 60 -14.57 25.12 1.44
C ASP A 60 -13.52 25.49 0.39
N GLU A 61 -12.29 25.79 0.81
CA GLU A 61 -11.18 26.01 -0.12
C GLU A 61 -11.00 24.80 -1.05
N GLY A 62 -11.19 23.58 -0.52
CA GLY A 62 -10.95 22.35 -1.25
C GLY A 62 -9.45 22.12 -1.49
N ILE A 63 -9.04 20.85 -1.45
CA ILE A 63 -7.61 20.48 -1.44
C ILE A 63 -6.85 21.01 -2.67
N VAL A 64 -7.46 21.00 -3.86
CA VAL A 64 -6.79 21.46 -5.10
C VAL A 64 -6.50 22.96 -5.05
N LYS A 65 -7.43 23.78 -4.55
CA LYS A 65 -7.23 25.23 -4.44
C LYS A 65 -6.19 25.57 -3.40
N HIS A 66 -6.17 24.83 -2.30
CA HIS A 66 -5.15 24.93 -1.27
C HIS A 66 -3.75 24.62 -1.84
N LEU A 67 -3.59 23.50 -2.56
CA LEU A 67 -2.32 23.11 -3.17
C LEU A 67 -1.83 24.11 -4.24
N ILE A 68 -2.76 24.75 -4.95
CA ILE A 68 -2.43 25.88 -5.85
C ILE A 68 -1.95 27.08 -5.03
N ARG A 69 -2.63 27.41 -3.93
CA ARG A 69 -2.28 28.56 -3.08
C ARG A 69 -0.91 28.42 -2.46
N ILE A 70 -0.51 27.22 -2.01
CA ILE A 70 0.84 26.95 -1.48
C ILE A 70 1.88 26.62 -2.56
N GLN A 71 1.54 26.83 -3.83
CA GLN A 71 2.41 26.71 -5.00
C GLN A 71 2.95 25.29 -5.27
N TRP A 72 2.26 24.26 -4.78
CA TRP A 72 2.59 22.87 -5.12
C TRP A 72 1.94 22.46 -6.45
N LEU A 73 0.82 23.09 -6.80
CA LEU A 73 0.17 23.01 -8.10
C LEU A 73 0.11 24.37 -8.79
N GLN A 74 -0.03 24.38 -10.10
CA GLN A 74 -0.30 25.57 -10.92
C GLN A 74 -1.44 25.30 -11.90
N LYS A 75 -2.16 26.36 -12.31
CA LYS A 75 -3.20 26.24 -13.35
C LYS A 75 -2.59 26.43 -14.73
N VAL A 76 -2.86 25.50 -15.65
CA VAL A 76 -2.39 25.57 -17.05
C VAL A 76 -3.51 25.11 -17.96
N GLY A 77 -3.90 25.94 -18.94
CA GLY A 77 -4.84 25.54 -19.99
C GLY A 77 -6.20 25.02 -19.49
N GLY A 78 -6.73 25.55 -18.39
CA GLY A 78 -7.97 25.08 -17.77
C GLY A 78 -7.83 23.86 -16.86
N GLY A 79 -6.65 23.23 -16.83
CA GLY A 79 -6.29 22.15 -15.90
C GLY A 79 -5.32 22.58 -14.80
N VAL A 80 -4.78 21.59 -14.09
CA VAL A 80 -3.74 21.77 -13.07
C VAL A 80 -2.50 20.94 -13.42
N GLU A 81 -1.32 21.48 -13.11
CA GLU A 81 -0.04 20.80 -13.25
C GLU A 81 0.74 20.88 -11.93
N VAL A 82 1.59 19.90 -11.66
CA VAL A 82 2.50 19.92 -10.50
C VAL A 82 3.68 20.84 -10.77
N THR A 83 3.98 21.76 -9.85
CA THR A 83 5.12 22.67 -9.96
C THR A 83 6.45 21.93 -9.73
N PRO A 84 7.61 22.51 -10.08
CA PRO A 84 8.91 21.94 -9.72
C PRO A 84 9.07 21.67 -8.21
N LEU A 85 8.54 22.56 -7.37
CA LEU A 85 8.43 22.39 -5.93
C LEU A 85 7.57 21.16 -5.58
N GLY A 86 6.35 21.09 -6.11
CA GLY A 86 5.44 19.96 -5.86
C GLY A 86 6.02 18.62 -6.29
N LYS A 87 6.71 18.58 -7.44
CA LYS A 87 7.42 17.37 -7.93
C LYS A 87 8.54 16.95 -6.98
N SER A 88 9.26 17.92 -6.41
CA SER A 88 10.36 17.67 -5.48
C SER A 88 9.86 17.12 -4.14
N LEU A 89 8.79 17.69 -3.60
CA LEU A 89 8.14 17.19 -2.40
C LEU A 89 7.54 15.80 -2.59
N LEU A 90 6.92 15.54 -3.76
CA LEU A 90 6.40 14.23 -4.11
C LEU A 90 7.51 13.17 -4.16
N ARG A 91 8.63 13.46 -4.84
CA ARG A 91 9.80 12.57 -4.89
C ARG A 91 10.38 12.27 -3.51
N TRP A 92 10.46 13.28 -2.64
CA TRP A 92 10.93 13.07 -1.27
C TRP A 92 9.97 12.19 -0.48
N ALA A 93 8.65 12.40 -0.61
CA ALA A 93 7.65 11.58 0.05
C ALA A 93 7.69 10.12 -0.42
N GLU A 94 7.84 9.89 -1.73
CA GLU A 94 8.02 8.57 -2.34
C GLU A 94 9.34 7.91 -1.90
N ALA A 95 10.43 8.67 -1.78
CA ALA A 95 11.70 8.18 -1.26
C ALA A 95 11.65 7.89 0.25
N ALA A 96 10.99 8.72 1.05
CA ALA A 96 10.85 8.50 2.49
C ALA A 96 9.95 7.30 2.83
N SER A 97 8.92 7.05 2.00
CA SER A 97 8.07 5.85 2.12
C SER A 97 8.75 4.56 1.65
N SER A 98 9.90 4.66 0.96
CA SER A 98 10.73 3.50 0.66
C SER A 98 11.55 3.00 1.86
N ASP A 99 11.82 3.85 2.86
CA ASP A 99 12.73 3.55 3.99
C ASP A 99 11.98 3.14 5.29
N ALA A 100 10.72 3.55 5.42
CA ALA A 100 9.77 3.01 6.40
C ALA A 100 8.46 2.77 5.66
N GLY A 101 8.10 1.49 5.46
CA GLY A 101 6.94 1.12 4.64
C GLY A 101 5.69 1.92 5.01
N GLN A 102 4.82 2.19 4.05
CA GLN A 102 3.61 2.97 4.30
C GLN A 102 2.56 2.11 5.03
N VAL A 103 1.88 2.69 6.03
CA VAL A 103 0.63 2.09 6.56
C VAL A 103 -0.46 2.33 5.52
N VAL A 104 -0.99 1.26 4.95
CA VAL A 104 -2.02 1.33 3.91
C VAL A 104 -3.37 0.96 4.51
N THR A 105 -4.36 1.82 4.31
CA THR A 105 -5.72 1.58 4.78
C THR A 105 -6.60 1.17 3.61
N LEU A 106 -7.29 0.03 3.76
CA LEU A 106 -8.16 -0.57 2.76
C LEU A 106 -9.58 -0.58 3.31
N ASP A 107 -10.40 0.37 2.88
CA ASP A 107 -11.80 0.47 3.29
C ASP A 107 -12.67 -0.39 2.36
N HIS A 108 -13.40 -1.36 2.91
CA HIS A 108 -14.37 -2.15 2.16
C HIS A 108 -15.36 -1.34 1.31
N ARG A 109 -15.67 -0.10 1.71
CA ARG A 109 -16.56 0.80 0.96
C ARG A 109 -15.89 1.40 -0.27
N ASP A 110 -14.58 1.43 -0.33
CA ASP A 110 -13.82 1.91 -1.48
C ASP A 110 -13.66 0.80 -2.54
N PRO A 111 -14.18 0.99 -3.78
CA PRO A 111 -14.04 0.01 -4.85
C PRO A 111 -12.59 -0.21 -5.29
N LEU A 112 -11.67 0.71 -5.00
CA LEU A 112 -10.27 0.60 -5.40
C LEU A 112 -9.40 -0.14 -4.39
N SER A 113 -9.90 -0.45 -3.19
CA SER A 113 -9.10 -1.06 -2.13
C SER A 113 -8.43 -2.39 -2.54
N TYR A 114 -9.07 -3.21 -3.37
CA TYR A 114 -8.42 -4.41 -3.87
C TYR A 114 -7.29 -4.11 -4.86
N ALA A 115 -7.48 -3.13 -5.75
CA ALA A 115 -6.44 -2.70 -6.69
C ALA A 115 -5.24 -2.08 -5.96
N VAL A 116 -5.51 -1.29 -4.91
CA VAL A 116 -4.46 -0.74 -4.03
C VAL A 116 -3.67 -1.88 -3.37
N LEU A 117 -4.34 -2.88 -2.78
CA LEU A 117 -3.67 -4.04 -2.19
C LEU A 117 -2.76 -4.75 -3.20
N ILE A 118 -3.24 -5.03 -4.42
CA ILE A 118 -2.42 -5.65 -5.46
C ILE A 118 -1.23 -4.77 -5.84
N GLY A 119 -1.40 -3.45 -5.90
CA GLY A 119 -0.32 -2.50 -6.12
C GLY A 119 0.76 -2.57 -5.03
N GLU A 120 0.37 -2.63 -3.76
CA GLU A 120 1.31 -2.80 -2.63
C GLU A 120 2.05 -4.14 -2.68
N LEU A 121 1.35 -5.22 -3.00
CA LEU A 121 1.96 -6.54 -3.20
C LEU A 121 2.97 -6.53 -4.36
N ALA A 122 2.65 -5.84 -5.46
CA ALA A 122 3.54 -5.69 -6.59
C ALA A 122 4.79 -4.86 -6.26
N ALA A 123 4.63 -3.79 -5.48
CA ALA A 123 5.71 -2.91 -5.04
C ALA A 123 6.71 -3.60 -4.09
N ALA A 124 6.32 -4.69 -3.43
CA ALA A 124 7.21 -5.50 -2.61
C ALA A 124 8.23 -6.32 -3.43
N GLY A 125 8.00 -6.52 -4.73
CA GLY A 125 8.89 -7.32 -5.59
C GLY A 125 8.80 -8.82 -5.30
N ARG A 126 9.95 -9.51 -5.24
CA ARG A 126 10.01 -10.93 -4.85
C ARG A 126 9.79 -11.05 -3.36
N ALA A 127 8.86 -11.92 -2.98
CA ALA A 127 8.40 -12.02 -1.61
C ALA A 127 7.71 -13.35 -1.33
N THR A 128 7.59 -13.66 -0.04
CA THR A 128 6.67 -14.70 0.47
C THR A 128 5.38 -14.04 0.96
N LEU A 129 4.26 -14.39 0.34
CA LEU A 129 2.92 -14.06 0.81
C LEU A 129 2.40 -15.18 1.72
N VAL A 130 1.93 -14.81 2.90
CA VAL A 130 1.29 -15.71 3.85
C VAL A 130 -0.19 -15.31 3.92
N ASP A 131 -1.09 -16.16 3.42
CA ASP A 131 -2.53 -15.99 3.60
C ASP A 131 -3.20 -17.37 3.73
N PRO A 132 -3.57 -17.78 4.97
CA PRO A 132 -4.13 -19.09 5.23
C PRO A 132 -5.43 -19.37 4.47
N TYR A 133 -6.11 -18.33 4.03
CA TYR A 133 -7.45 -18.40 3.45
C TYR A 133 -7.46 -18.10 1.96
N LEU A 134 -6.31 -17.85 1.32
CA LEU A 134 -6.20 -17.50 -0.09
C LEU A 134 -6.95 -18.50 -0.98
N ASP A 135 -7.80 -17.99 -1.88
CA ASP A 135 -8.50 -18.84 -2.86
C ASP A 135 -7.87 -18.76 -4.26
N LEU A 136 -8.47 -19.49 -5.18
CA LEU A 136 -8.00 -19.65 -6.55
C LEU A 136 -7.91 -18.30 -7.29
N ASN A 137 -8.89 -17.41 -7.11
CA ASN A 137 -8.87 -16.10 -7.74
C ASN A 137 -7.76 -15.23 -7.15
N GLY A 138 -7.64 -15.21 -5.82
CA GLY A 138 -6.56 -14.49 -5.14
C GLY A 138 -5.17 -14.95 -5.59
N LEU A 139 -4.96 -16.27 -5.76
CA LEU A 139 -3.69 -16.81 -6.26
C LEU A 139 -3.42 -16.39 -7.72
N VAL A 140 -4.43 -16.43 -8.58
CA VAL A 140 -4.30 -15.98 -9.98
C VAL A 140 -3.94 -14.49 -10.03
N ASP A 141 -4.58 -13.66 -9.22
CA ASP A 141 -4.33 -12.22 -9.19
C ASP A 141 -2.92 -11.91 -8.69
N VAL A 142 -2.44 -12.61 -7.65
CA VAL A 142 -1.05 -12.49 -7.18
C VAL A 142 -0.07 -12.89 -8.27
N ALA A 143 -0.26 -14.06 -8.89
CA ALA A 143 0.67 -14.60 -9.86
C ALA A 143 0.74 -13.78 -11.17
N ARG A 144 -0.37 -13.12 -11.56
CA ARG A 144 -0.43 -12.34 -12.80
C ARG A 144 0.04 -10.89 -12.63
N ASN A 145 -0.15 -10.30 -11.46
CA ASN A 145 0.01 -8.86 -11.26
C ASN A 145 1.18 -8.49 -10.35
N THR A 146 1.92 -9.46 -9.82
CA THR A 146 3.03 -9.23 -8.89
C THR A 146 4.26 -10.07 -9.26
N SER A 147 5.38 -9.81 -8.58
CA SER A 147 6.59 -10.66 -8.66
C SER A 147 6.73 -11.61 -7.46
N ILE A 148 5.64 -11.81 -6.70
CA ILE A 148 5.59 -12.74 -5.57
C ILE A 148 5.71 -14.15 -6.13
N ASP A 149 6.73 -14.87 -5.67
CA ASP A 149 7.12 -16.19 -6.16
C ASP A 149 6.93 -17.29 -5.11
N ARG A 150 6.52 -16.92 -3.88
CA ARG A 150 6.27 -17.84 -2.77
C ARG A 150 4.94 -17.51 -2.09
N VAL A 151 4.07 -18.51 -1.97
CA VAL A 151 2.77 -18.37 -1.29
C VAL A 151 2.56 -19.48 -0.26
N LEU A 152 2.28 -19.11 0.99
CA LEU A 152 1.88 -20.03 2.06
C LEU A 152 0.38 -19.93 2.32
N VAL A 153 -0.30 -21.07 2.24
CA VAL A 153 -1.73 -21.24 2.54
C VAL A 153 -1.96 -22.20 3.71
N GLY A 154 -3.14 -22.16 4.30
CA GLY A 154 -3.52 -23.02 5.42
C GLY A 154 -4.07 -24.37 4.95
N GLU A 155 -4.04 -25.36 5.84
CA GLU A 155 -4.49 -26.73 5.53
C GLU A 155 -5.95 -27.03 5.90
N LYS A 156 -6.63 -26.12 6.60
CA LYS A 156 -7.94 -26.40 7.22
C LYS A 156 -9.08 -26.62 6.21
N ASP A 157 -8.94 -26.15 4.97
CA ASP A 157 -9.97 -26.26 3.93
C ASP A 157 -9.49 -27.18 2.79
N SER A 158 -9.83 -28.47 2.88
CA SER A 158 -9.40 -29.50 1.92
C SER A 158 -9.92 -29.27 0.51
N ARG A 159 -11.14 -28.73 0.35
CA ARG A 159 -11.72 -28.43 -0.96
C ARG A 159 -10.97 -27.30 -1.65
N LYS A 160 -10.66 -26.24 -0.89
CA LYS A 160 -9.85 -25.13 -1.39
C LYS A 160 -8.43 -25.57 -1.73
N LYS A 161 -7.80 -26.38 -0.86
CA LYS A 161 -6.48 -26.96 -1.13
C LYS A 161 -6.47 -27.75 -2.44
N ALA A 162 -7.44 -28.64 -2.65
CA ALA A 162 -7.54 -29.42 -3.89
C ALA A 162 -7.70 -28.54 -5.15
N ALA A 163 -8.48 -27.46 -5.06
CA ALA A 163 -8.65 -26.50 -6.15
C ALA A 163 -7.36 -25.74 -6.47
N LEU A 164 -6.61 -25.31 -5.44
CA LEU A 164 -5.30 -24.66 -5.59
C LEU A 164 -4.27 -25.63 -6.19
N THR A 165 -4.19 -26.86 -5.68
CA THR A 165 -3.30 -27.90 -6.23
C THR A 165 -3.59 -28.13 -7.71
N THR A 166 -4.86 -28.26 -8.09
CA THR A 166 -5.24 -28.43 -9.51
C THR A 166 -4.81 -27.23 -10.36
N LEU A 167 -4.94 -26.00 -9.86
CA LEU A 167 -4.49 -24.80 -10.58
C LEU A 167 -2.97 -24.78 -10.77
N VAL A 168 -2.22 -25.05 -9.70
CA VAL A 168 -0.75 -25.06 -9.73
C VAL A 168 -0.23 -26.12 -10.70
N ASP A 169 -0.79 -27.34 -10.64
CA ASP A 169 -0.40 -28.44 -11.52
C ASP A 169 -0.74 -28.18 -13.00
N SER A 170 -1.95 -27.66 -13.26
CA SER A 170 -2.45 -27.49 -14.63
C SER A 170 -1.85 -26.29 -15.36
N ASN A 171 -1.24 -25.36 -14.62
CA ASN A 171 -0.73 -24.12 -15.17
C ASN A 171 0.79 -24.02 -15.02
N GLN A 172 1.51 -24.75 -15.88
CA GLN A 172 2.98 -24.75 -15.98
C GLN A 172 3.61 -23.35 -16.21
N GLY A 173 2.80 -22.31 -16.44
CA GLY A 173 3.23 -20.91 -16.56
C GLY A 173 3.14 -20.07 -15.29
N LEU A 174 2.54 -20.58 -14.20
CA LEU A 174 2.53 -19.87 -12.91
C LEU A 174 3.94 -19.84 -12.33
N GLN A 175 4.54 -18.65 -12.28
CA GLN A 175 5.86 -18.42 -11.69
C GLN A 175 5.78 -18.27 -10.15
N VAL A 176 4.89 -19.03 -9.50
CA VAL A 176 4.66 -18.98 -8.05
C VAL A 176 4.67 -20.39 -7.46
N ASP A 177 5.55 -20.63 -6.48
CA ASP A 177 5.52 -21.84 -5.66
C ASP A 177 4.48 -21.65 -4.56
N VAL A 178 3.62 -22.65 -4.36
CA VAL A 178 2.54 -22.61 -3.38
C VAL A 178 2.69 -23.80 -2.45
N ARG A 179 2.73 -23.52 -1.15
CA ARG A 179 2.87 -24.55 -0.12
C ARG A 179 1.79 -24.41 0.94
N SER A 180 1.37 -25.53 1.51
CA SER A 180 0.48 -25.55 2.67
C SER A 180 1.26 -25.71 3.97
N GLN A 181 0.78 -25.05 5.01
CA GLN A 181 1.34 -25.11 6.36
C GLN A 181 0.20 -25.30 7.39
N PRO A 182 0.31 -26.25 8.32
CA PRO A 182 -0.65 -26.40 9.42
C PRO A 182 -0.59 -25.20 10.38
N ASP A 183 -1.69 -24.96 11.08
CA ASP A 183 -1.83 -23.93 12.12
C ASP A 183 -1.44 -22.49 11.73
N LEU A 184 -1.45 -22.19 10.43
CA LEU A 184 -1.22 -20.86 9.90
C LEU A 184 -2.49 -19.99 10.10
N HIS A 185 -2.32 -18.86 10.77
CA HIS A 185 -3.40 -17.88 11.02
C HIS A 185 -3.03 -16.45 10.66
N ASP A 186 -1.73 -16.15 10.64
CA ASP A 186 -1.21 -14.84 10.32
C ASP A 186 -1.31 -14.53 8.84
N ARG A 187 -1.34 -13.23 8.52
CA ARG A 187 -1.34 -12.73 7.15
C ARG A 187 -0.22 -11.73 7.01
N LEU A 188 0.75 -12.10 6.19
CA LEU A 188 2.04 -11.44 6.15
C LEU A 188 2.50 -11.31 4.70
N LEU A 189 3.21 -10.24 4.42
CA LEU A 189 4.03 -10.10 3.22
C LEU A 189 5.48 -9.96 3.68
N VAL A 190 6.36 -10.87 3.25
CA VAL A 190 7.78 -10.86 3.58
C VAL A 190 8.59 -10.68 2.30
N ALA A 191 9.06 -9.46 2.04
CA ALA A 191 9.88 -9.15 0.88
C ALA A 191 11.33 -9.62 1.06
N ASP A 192 12.00 -9.94 -0.06
CA ASP A 192 13.38 -10.42 -0.04
C ASP A 192 14.40 -9.37 0.40
N ASP A 193 14.04 -8.08 0.33
CA ASP A 193 14.84 -6.98 0.89
C ASP A 193 14.71 -6.83 2.42
N GLY A 194 13.94 -7.71 3.07
CA GLY A 194 13.79 -7.77 4.52
C GLY A 194 12.63 -6.95 5.09
N ARG A 195 11.86 -6.24 4.25
CA ARG A 195 10.63 -5.57 4.68
C ARG A 195 9.53 -6.59 4.95
N VAL A 196 8.75 -6.36 6.00
CA VAL A 196 7.62 -7.21 6.37
C VAL A 196 6.40 -6.35 6.65
N TRP A 197 5.23 -6.78 6.18
CA TRP A 197 3.94 -6.19 6.48
C TRP A 197 3.00 -7.20 7.10
N THR A 198 2.18 -6.77 8.04
CA THR A 198 0.98 -7.49 8.48
C THR A 198 -0.22 -7.03 7.68
N ILE A 199 -1.15 -7.94 7.39
CA ILE A 199 -2.39 -7.65 6.67
C ILE A 199 -3.57 -8.02 7.57
N GLY A 200 -4.43 -7.05 7.89
CA GLY A 200 -5.55 -7.25 8.83
C GLY A 200 -6.62 -8.26 8.38
N ALA A 201 -6.77 -8.52 7.07
CA ALA A 201 -7.70 -9.53 6.56
C ALA A 201 -7.10 -10.26 5.34
N SER A 202 -7.70 -11.41 4.99
CA SER A 202 -7.24 -12.17 3.82
C SER A 202 -7.52 -11.39 2.53
N LEU A 203 -6.73 -11.67 1.50
CA LEU A 203 -6.91 -11.11 0.16
C LEU A 203 -8.35 -11.31 -0.33
N ASN A 204 -8.92 -12.49 -0.08
CA ASN A 204 -10.29 -12.81 -0.48
C ASN A 204 -11.35 -11.96 0.25
N THR A 205 -11.05 -11.49 1.46
CA THR A 205 -11.97 -10.64 2.23
C THR A 205 -11.92 -9.21 1.69
N VAL A 206 -10.73 -8.74 1.30
CA VAL A 206 -10.55 -7.44 0.63
C VAL A 206 -11.19 -7.46 -0.76
N SER A 207 -10.97 -8.50 -1.56
CA SER A 207 -11.56 -8.62 -2.91
C SER A 207 -13.08 -8.66 -2.90
N ARG A 208 -13.68 -9.35 -1.90
CA ARG A 208 -15.13 -9.38 -1.68
C ARG A 208 -15.68 -8.13 -1.01
N ARG A 209 -14.82 -7.18 -0.61
CA ARG A 209 -15.21 -5.91 0.02
C ARG A 209 -16.06 -6.11 1.27
N THR A 210 -15.68 -7.09 2.10
CA THR A 210 -16.43 -7.45 3.32
C THR A 210 -15.76 -7.01 4.62
N ALA A 211 -14.51 -6.52 4.58
CA ALA A 211 -13.82 -6.05 5.78
C ALA A 211 -12.95 -4.83 5.50
N PHE A 212 -12.94 -3.92 6.47
CA PHE A 212 -11.89 -2.91 6.59
C PHE A 212 -10.57 -3.60 6.97
N THR A 213 -9.47 -3.19 6.37
CA THR A 213 -8.14 -3.79 6.59
C THR A 213 -7.07 -2.72 6.60
N ILE A 214 -6.04 -2.95 7.41
CA ILE A 214 -4.83 -2.14 7.39
C ILE A 214 -3.66 -3.05 7.05
N MET A 215 -2.81 -2.62 6.14
CA MET A 215 -1.50 -3.23 5.90
C MET A 215 -0.46 -2.40 6.62
N THR A 216 0.19 -2.99 7.62
CA THR A 216 1.09 -2.27 8.54
C THR A 216 2.52 -2.77 8.37
N PRO A 217 3.49 -1.90 8.05
CA PRO A 217 4.90 -2.28 8.05
C PRO A 217 5.35 -2.66 9.46
N LEU A 218 6.19 -3.69 9.57
CA LEU A 218 6.84 -4.02 10.83
C LEU A 218 8.15 -3.23 11.00
N PRO A 219 8.45 -2.73 12.22
CA PRO A 219 9.77 -2.21 12.53
C PRO A 219 10.85 -3.25 12.26
N GLN A 220 12.04 -2.82 11.84
CA GLN A 220 13.12 -3.71 11.36
C GLN A 220 13.42 -4.90 12.29
N LYS A 221 13.45 -4.69 13.61
CA LYS A 221 13.68 -5.78 14.58
C LYS A 221 12.57 -6.84 14.55
N ALA A 222 11.32 -6.43 14.45
CA ALA A 222 10.19 -7.36 14.34
C ALA A 222 10.16 -8.01 12.95
N ALA A 223 10.47 -7.26 11.89
CA ALA A 223 10.56 -7.76 10.53
C ALA A 223 11.60 -8.88 10.40
N GLN A 224 12.76 -8.76 11.06
CA GLN A 224 13.79 -9.81 11.08
C GLN A 224 13.27 -11.10 11.72
N VAL A 225 12.73 -11.01 12.94
CA VAL A 225 12.22 -12.18 13.68
C VAL A 225 11.10 -12.88 12.91
N ILE A 226 10.11 -12.12 12.44
CA ILE A 226 8.97 -12.66 11.69
C ILE A 226 9.43 -13.21 10.33
N GLY A 227 10.38 -12.54 9.66
CA GLY A 227 10.95 -13.01 8.40
C GLY A 227 11.66 -14.36 8.56
N ASP A 228 12.42 -14.56 9.64
CA ASP A 228 13.06 -15.84 9.95
C ASP A 228 12.03 -16.95 10.21
N GLU A 229 10.95 -16.62 10.93
CA GLU A 229 9.88 -17.57 11.21
C GLU A 229 9.12 -17.97 9.94
N VAL A 230 8.78 -17.03 9.07
CA VAL A 230 8.13 -17.32 7.78
C VAL A 230 9.05 -18.14 6.87
N ARG A 231 10.37 -17.88 6.86
CA ARG A 231 11.34 -18.74 6.15
C ARG A 231 11.36 -20.16 6.70
N SER A 232 11.26 -20.33 8.02
CA SER A 232 11.15 -21.64 8.68
C SER A 232 9.86 -22.36 8.27
N TRP A 233 8.73 -21.65 8.23
CA TRP A 233 7.46 -22.21 7.73
C TRP A 233 7.55 -22.62 6.27
N TRP A 234 8.16 -21.79 5.42
CA TRP A 234 8.37 -22.10 4.01
C TRP A 234 9.16 -23.40 3.81
N GLY A 235 10.25 -23.57 4.56
CA GLY A 235 11.08 -24.78 4.50
C GLY A 235 10.37 -26.05 4.96
N LYS A 236 9.36 -25.93 5.82
CA LYS A 236 8.56 -27.05 6.36
C LYS A 236 7.25 -27.29 5.60
N GLY A 237 6.78 -26.30 4.86
CA GLY A 237 5.51 -26.34 4.16
C GLY A 237 5.49 -27.42 3.08
N THR A 238 4.32 -28.03 2.90
CA THR A 238 4.10 -29.08 1.91
C THR A 238 3.77 -28.46 0.55
N PRO A 239 4.54 -28.72 -0.53
CA PRO A 239 4.22 -28.23 -1.86
C PRO A 239 2.83 -28.66 -2.33
N LEU A 240 2.10 -27.73 -2.95
CA LEU A 240 0.82 -28.04 -3.60
C LEU A 240 1.07 -28.52 -5.02
N VAL A 241 1.42 -29.79 -5.14
CA VAL A 241 1.47 -30.53 -6.41
C VAL A 241 0.63 -31.79 -6.28
N ARG A 242 0.07 -32.30 -7.39
CA ARG A 242 -0.50 -33.64 -7.41
C ARG A 242 0.63 -34.63 -7.11
N GLU A 243 0.46 -35.44 -6.07
CA GLU A 243 1.24 -36.67 -5.96
C GLU A 243 1.01 -37.47 -7.24
N GLY A 244 2.10 -37.77 -7.96
CA GLY A 244 2.03 -38.61 -9.15
C GLY A 244 1.37 -39.93 -8.79
N ASP A 245 0.45 -40.38 -9.64
CA ASP A 245 -0.21 -41.67 -9.52
C ASP A 245 0.89 -42.74 -9.37
N PRO A 246 0.96 -43.52 -8.28
CA PRO A 246 2.00 -44.53 -8.08
C PRO A 246 1.89 -45.72 -9.06
N ASN A 247 1.15 -45.57 -10.15
CA ASN A 247 0.79 -46.62 -11.08
C ASN A 247 1.23 -46.40 -12.54
N GLU A 248 2.08 -45.39 -12.82
CA GLU A 248 2.79 -45.33 -14.11
C GLU A 248 4.11 -46.11 -14.05
N SER A 249 3.96 -47.43 -14.28
CA SER A 249 4.93 -48.36 -14.90
C SER A 249 6.27 -48.58 -14.18
N SER A 250 6.40 -49.58 -13.30
CA SER A 250 6.63 -50.99 -13.69
C SER A 250 5.80 -51.47 -14.88
N ASP A 251 6.37 -51.37 -16.08
CA ASP A 251 6.27 -52.33 -17.19
C ASP A 251 6.73 -51.66 -18.49
N GLY A 252 7.82 -52.17 -19.09
CA GLY A 252 8.32 -51.80 -20.42
C GLY A 252 9.82 -51.72 -20.54
#